data_AF-A0A417WCX8-F1
#
_entry.id   AF-A0A417WCX8-F1
#
_cell.length_a   1.000
_cell.length_b   1.000
_cell.length_c   1.000
_cell.angle_alpha   90.00
_cell.angle_beta   90.00
_cell.angle_gamma   90.00
#
_symmetry.space_group_name_H-M   'P 1'
#
loop_
_entity.id
_entity.type
_entity.pdbx_description
1 polymer ?
#
loop_
_entity_poly.entity_id
_entity_poly.type
_entity_poly.pdbx_seq_one_letter_code
_entity_poly.pdbx_strand_id
1 'polypeptide(L)'
;MLYDRFREACEKRGTTITQVLRDIGRAEGNTGSWKAGKSPKLDIVMEMAEHLNMTLDDFVYGDNPPIAKPSTQNSELSDMEQELLEVFSHIPADRQQLCLDFLRTHMVQPEKYADKMNA
;
A
#
# COMPACT_ATOMS: atom_id res chain seq x y z
N MET A 1 -2.05 12.34 13.87
CA MET A 1 -2.77 13.36 13.06
C MET A 1 -2.00 13.61 11.76
N LEU A 2 -2.58 14.31 10.77
CA LEU A 2 -1.86 14.60 9.52
C LEU A 2 -0.56 15.37 9.75
N TYR A 3 -0.52 16.27 10.75
CA TYR A 3 0.70 16.99 11.12
C TYR A 3 1.84 16.05 11.56
N ASP A 4 1.54 15.04 12.38
CA ASP A 4 2.53 14.07 12.84
C ASP A 4 3.03 13.22 11.66
N ARG A 5 2.13 12.83 10.76
CA ARG A 5 2.48 12.12 9.52
C ARG A 5 3.39 12.93 8.63
N PHE A 6 3.08 14.21 8.43
CA PHE A 6 3.91 15.11 7.66
C PHE A 6 5.30 15.27 8.28
N ARG A 7 5.37 15.40 9.60
CA ARG A 7 6.64 15.45 10.33
C ARG A 7 7.46 14.17 10.13
N GLU A 8 6.88 13.00 10.37
CA GLU A 8 7.53 11.70 10.20
C GLU A 8 8.03 11.50 8.76
N ALA A 9 7.22 11.88 7.77
CA ALA A 9 7.57 11.81 6.36
C ALA A 9 8.77 12.71 6.02
N CYS A 10 8.84 13.91 6.61
CA CYS A 10 9.98 14.80 6.47
C CYS A 10 11.25 14.19 7.10
N GLU A 11 11.14 13.69 8.34
CA GLU A 11 12.26 13.10 9.08
C GLU A 11 12.86 11.89 8.34
N LYS A 12 12.02 10.99 7.80
CA LYS A 12 12.45 9.83 6.99
C LYS A 12 13.18 10.21 5.71
N ARG A 13 12.97 11.42 5.20
CA ARG A 13 13.53 11.93 3.94
C ARG A 13 14.61 12.99 4.15
N GLY A 14 15.05 13.18 5.40
CA GLY A 14 16.12 14.13 5.72
C GLY A 14 15.74 15.59 5.44
N THR A 15 14.45 15.93 5.47
CA THR A 15 13.95 17.29 5.26
C THR A 15 13.16 17.77 6.47
N THR A 16 12.69 19.03 6.45
CA THR A 16 11.87 19.62 7.51
C THR A 16 10.56 20.13 6.95
N ILE A 17 9.54 20.26 7.81
CA ILE A 17 8.25 20.86 7.46
C ILE A 17 8.44 22.25 6.81
N THR A 18 9.33 23.07 7.36
CA THR A 18 9.59 24.43 6.86
C THR A 18 10.26 24.41 5.50
N GLN A 19 11.23 23.51 5.29
CA GLN A 19 11.87 23.31 3.99
C GLN A 19 10.85 22.90 2.93
N VAL A 20 10.04 21.87 3.20
CA VAL A 20 9.03 21.39 2.27
C VAL A 20 8.03 22.49 1.91
N LEU A 21 7.48 23.19 2.92
CA LEU A 21 6.55 24.29 2.69
C LEU A 21 7.14 25.41 1.84
N ARG A 22 8.41 25.76 2.09
CA ARG A 22 9.12 26.74 1.28
C ARG A 22 9.29 26.28 -0.15
N ASP A 23 9.65 25.02 -0.36
CA ASP A 23 9.91 24.47 -1.70
C ASP A 23 8.63 24.37 -2.53
N ILE A 24 7.47 24.15 -1.90
CA ILE A 24 6.15 24.21 -2.55
C ILE A 24 5.54 25.63 -2.57
N GLY A 25 6.27 26.66 -2.15
CA GLY A 25 5.82 28.06 -2.19
C GLY A 25 4.68 28.40 -1.22
N ARG A 26 4.53 27.66 -0.12
CA ARG A 26 3.46 27.85 0.89
C ARG A 26 4.00 28.54 2.15
N ALA A 27 3.19 29.42 2.72
CA ALA A 27 3.54 30.15 3.94
C ALA A 27 3.52 29.24 5.19
N GLU A 28 4.55 29.35 6.03
CA GLU A 28 4.75 28.53 7.24
C GLU A 28 3.74 28.84 8.37
N GLY A 29 3.04 29.98 8.31
CA GLY A 29 2.20 30.51 9.39
C GLY A 29 1.02 29.62 9.81
N ASN A 30 0.61 28.66 8.98
CA ASN A 30 -0.53 27.77 9.30
C ASN A 30 -0.13 26.51 10.07
N THR A 31 1.17 26.21 10.20
CA THR A 31 1.68 24.98 10.82
C THR A 31 1.27 24.82 12.28
N GLY A 32 1.20 25.91 13.05
CA GLY A 32 0.74 25.88 14.45
C GLY A 32 -0.71 25.40 14.59
N SER A 33 -1.58 25.79 13.64
CA SER A 33 -2.97 25.33 13.62
C SER A 33 -3.09 23.85 13.25
N TRP A 34 -2.18 23.36 12.39
CA TRP A 34 -2.14 21.95 12.02
C TRP A 34 -1.63 21.07 13.14
N LYS A 35 -0.64 21.56 13.90
CA LYS A 35 -0.18 20.93 15.13
C LYS A 35 -1.29 20.83 16.19
N ALA A 36 -2.19 21.82 16.24
CA ALA A 36 -3.37 21.80 17.10
C ALA A 36 -4.52 20.91 16.58
N GLY A 37 -4.31 20.20 15.46
CA GLY A 37 -5.25 19.22 14.93
C GLY A 37 -6.15 19.71 13.80
N LYS A 38 -6.00 20.95 13.31
CA LYS A 38 -6.67 21.35 12.07
C LYS A 38 -6.02 20.68 10.86
N SER A 39 -6.80 20.30 9.87
CA SER A 39 -6.24 19.78 8.62
C SER A 39 -5.91 20.93 7.64
N PRO A 40 -4.78 20.87 6.93
CA PRO A 40 -4.57 21.65 5.72
C PRO A 40 -5.67 21.39 4.69
N LYS A 41 -5.80 22.29 3.72
CA LYS A 41 -6.63 22.05 2.54
C LYS A 41 -6.00 20.96 1.68
N LEU A 42 -6.84 20.22 0.94
CA LEU A 42 -6.42 19.06 0.15
C LEU A 42 -5.35 19.42 -0.90
N ASP A 43 -5.43 20.58 -1.53
CA ASP A 43 -4.41 21.07 -2.50
C ASP A 43 -3.01 21.10 -1.88
N ILE A 44 -2.91 21.62 -0.65
CA ILE A 44 -1.65 21.68 0.10
C ILE A 44 -1.15 20.26 0.46
N VAL A 45 -2.07 19.35 0.84
CA VAL A 45 -1.71 17.97 1.18
C VAL A 45 -1.18 17.22 -0.04
N MET A 46 -1.78 17.43 -1.22
CA MET A 46 -1.30 16.85 -2.48
C MET A 46 0.08 17.36 -2.84
N GLU A 47 0.31 18.68 -2.78
CA GLU A 47 1.63 19.28 -3.03
C GLU A 47 2.72 18.75 -2.09
N MET A 48 2.40 18.55 -0.80
CA MET A 48 3.31 17.94 0.16
C MET A 48 3.66 16.50 -0.22
N ALA A 49 2.67 15.68 -0.58
CA ALA A 49 2.87 14.28 -0.94
C ALA A 49 3.72 14.17 -2.23
N GLU A 50 3.42 14.98 -3.23
CA GLU A 50 4.19 15.05 -4.49
C GLU A 50 5.64 15.47 -4.24
N HIS A 51 5.86 16.54 -3.47
CA HIS A 51 7.21 17.00 -3.15
C HIS A 51 8.01 15.95 -2.35
N LEU A 52 7.35 15.21 -1.47
CA LEU A 52 7.95 14.11 -0.72
C LEU A 52 8.03 12.81 -1.53
N ASN A 53 7.60 12.77 -2.80
CA ASN A 53 7.54 11.55 -3.61
C ASN A 53 6.81 10.40 -2.88
N MET A 54 5.60 10.68 -2.43
CA MET A 54 4.68 9.74 -1.77
C MET A 54 3.35 9.75 -2.49
N THR A 55 2.65 8.61 -2.47
CA THR A 55 1.23 8.61 -2.80
C THR A 55 0.46 9.37 -1.72
N LEU A 56 -0.68 9.96 -2.08
CA LEU A 56 -1.53 10.66 -1.11
C LEU A 56 -1.98 9.71 0.02
N ASP A 57 -2.29 8.46 -0.32
CA ASP A 57 -2.72 7.44 0.65
C ASP A 57 -1.60 7.09 1.65
N ASP A 58 -0.37 6.86 1.18
CA ASP A 58 0.76 6.59 2.08
C ASP A 58 1.09 7.79 2.97
N PHE A 59 0.92 9.01 2.44
CA PHE A 59 1.15 10.24 3.19
C PHE A 59 0.12 10.41 4.32
N VAL A 60 -1.16 10.19 4.02
CA VAL A 60 -2.27 10.38 4.98
C VAL A 60 -2.39 9.20 5.96
N TYR A 61 -2.38 7.97 5.46
CA TYR A 61 -2.69 6.77 6.24
C TYR A 61 -1.44 5.98 6.67
N GLY A 62 -0.36 6.05 5.89
CA GLY A 62 0.83 5.26 6.16
C GLY A 62 0.59 3.76 6.09
N ASP A 63 1.04 3.07 7.13
CA ASP A 63 0.97 1.62 7.24
C ASP A 63 -0.40 1.12 7.76
N ASN A 64 -1.31 2.04 8.10
CA ASN A 64 -2.65 1.71 8.60
C ASN A 64 -3.76 2.27 7.68
N PRO A 65 -3.86 1.81 6.41
CA PRO A 65 -4.91 2.25 5.52
C PRO A 65 -6.29 1.75 5.99
N PRO A 66 -7.36 2.55 5.84
CA PRO A 66 -8.71 2.19 6.27
C PRO A 66 -9.32 1.05 5.45
N ILE A 67 -8.76 0.78 4.28
CA ILE A 67 -9.04 -0.36 3.42
C ILE A 67 -7.69 -1.05 3.23
N ALA A 68 -7.62 -2.37 3.42
CA ALA A 68 -6.40 -3.12 3.13
C ALA A 68 -5.91 -2.72 1.73
N LYS A 69 -4.62 -2.33 1.60
CA LYS A 69 -4.05 -2.02 0.27
C LYS A 69 -4.43 -3.21 -0.62
N PRO A 70 -5.09 -3.01 -1.78
CA PRO A 70 -5.26 -4.10 -2.72
C PRO A 70 -3.86 -4.65 -2.93
N SER A 71 -3.66 -5.93 -2.63
CA SER A 71 -2.38 -6.61 -2.61
C SER A 71 -1.76 -6.45 -3.99
N THR A 72 -1.02 -5.37 -4.16
CA THR A 72 -0.19 -5.14 -5.32
C THR A 72 1.03 -5.96 -5.00
N GLN A 73 0.94 -7.24 -5.38
CA GLN A 73 1.91 -8.33 -5.23
C GLN A 73 3.34 -7.81 -5.01
N ASN A 74 3.69 -7.55 -3.76
CA ASN A 74 5.04 -7.31 -3.25
C ASN A 74 5.14 -7.85 -1.81
N SER A 75 4.25 -8.78 -1.45
CA SER A 75 4.60 -9.79 -0.46
C SER A 75 5.68 -10.63 -1.13
N GLU A 76 6.86 -10.74 -0.50
CA GLU A 76 7.88 -11.68 -0.95
C GLU A 76 7.21 -13.03 -1.15
N LEU A 77 7.17 -13.49 -2.40
CA LEU A 77 6.63 -14.79 -2.74
C LEU A 77 7.40 -15.83 -1.94
N SER A 78 6.68 -16.75 -1.30
CA SER A 78 7.31 -17.92 -0.68
C SER A 78 8.13 -18.70 -1.70
N ASP A 79 9.12 -19.46 -1.23
CA ASP A 79 9.98 -20.28 -2.11
C ASP A 79 9.14 -21.16 -3.05
N MET A 80 8.01 -21.70 -2.57
CA MET A 80 7.08 -22.50 -3.35
C MET A 80 6.35 -21.69 -4.44
N GLU A 81 5.95 -20.45 -4.14
CA GLU A 81 5.32 -19.58 -5.13
C GLU A 81 6.31 -19.15 -6.21
N GLN A 82 7.58 -18.93 -5.85
CA GLN A 82 8.64 -18.63 -6.81
C GLN A 82 8.92 -19.83 -7.72
N GLU A 83 9.07 -21.03 -7.14
CA GLU A 83 9.27 -22.27 -7.90
C GLU A 83 8.09 -22.52 -8.86
N LEU A 84 6.86 -22.32 -8.39
CA LEU A 84 5.66 -22.45 -9.24
C LEU A 84 5.72 -21.50 -10.44
N LEU A 85 6.06 -20.22 -10.24
CA LEU A 85 6.15 -19.24 -11.32
C LEU A 85 7.27 -19.58 -12.30
N GLU A 86 8.43 -20.03 -11.81
CA GLU A 86 9.54 -20.46 -12.65
C GLU A 86 9.10 -21.60 -13.56
N VAL A 87 8.54 -22.68 -12.99
CA VAL A 87 8.06 -23.83 -13.78
C VAL A 87 6.96 -23.41 -14.74
N PHE A 88 5.98 -22.62 -14.29
CA PHE A 88 4.84 -22.20 -15.10
C PHE A 88 5.26 -21.31 -16.28
N SER A 89 6.26 -20.45 -16.10
CA SER A 89 6.76 -19.56 -17.17
C SER A 89 7.41 -20.30 -18.35
N HIS A 90 7.91 -21.52 -18.12
CA HIS A 90 8.49 -22.38 -19.17
C HIS A 90 7.46 -23.21 -19.92
N ILE A 91 6.19 -23.20 -19.49
CA ILE A 91 5.11 -23.93 -20.13
C ILE A 91 4.60 -23.12 -21.35
N PRO A 92 4.38 -23.75 -22.52
CA PRO A 92 3.73 -23.11 -23.67
C PRO A 92 2.36 -22.51 -23.32
N ALA A 93 2.00 -21.37 -23.93
CA ALA A 93 0.80 -20.59 -23.57
C ALA A 93 -0.52 -21.40 -23.63
N ASP A 94 -0.64 -22.33 -24.58
CA ASP A 94 -1.79 -23.24 -24.72
C ASP A 94 -1.92 -24.21 -23.53
N ARG A 95 -0.79 -24.60 -22.94
CA ARG A 95 -0.73 -25.51 -21.78
C ARG A 95 -0.79 -24.79 -20.45
N GLN A 96 -0.34 -23.54 -20.37
CA GLN A 96 -0.50 -22.68 -19.19
C GLN A 96 -1.97 -22.55 -18.80
N GLN A 97 -2.86 -22.38 -19.79
CA GLN A 97 -4.31 -22.31 -19.53
C GLN A 97 -4.85 -23.59 -18.91
N LEU A 98 -4.44 -24.76 -19.42
CA LEU A 98 -4.82 -26.06 -18.86
C LEU A 98 -4.33 -26.24 -17.41
N CYS A 99 -3.10 -25.80 -17.12
CA CYS A 99 -2.55 -25.81 -15.77
C CYS A 99 -3.35 -24.92 -14.82
N LEU A 100 -3.74 -23.72 -15.25
CA LEU A 100 -4.58 -22.83 -14.44
C LEU A 100 -5.96 -23.44 -14.18
N ASP A 101 -6.58 -24.04 -15.19
CA ASP A 101 -7.88 -24.67 -15.05
C ASP A 101 -7.83 -25.86 -14.08
N PHE A 102 -6.75 -26.65 -14.11
CA PHE A 102 -6.51 -27.71 -13.14
C PHE A 102 -6.33 -27.17 -11.71
N LEU A 103 -5.54 -26.10 -11.51
CA LEU A 103 -5.36 -25.52 -10.18
C LEU A 103 -6.68 -24.99 -9.60
N ARG A 104 -7.52 -24.37 -10.46
CA ARG A 104 -8.84 -23.86 -10.06
C ARG A 104 -9.78 -24.95 -9.54
N THR A 105 -9.72 -26.18 -10.07
CA THR A 105 -10.58 -27.28 -9.55
C THR A 105 -10.24 -27.66 -8.11
N HIS A 106 -9.00 -27.41 -7.68
CA HIS A 106 -8.52 -27.71 -6.33
C HIS A 106 -8.73 -26.55 -5.35
N MET A 107 -9.15 -25.38 -5.83
CA MET A 107 -9.54 -24.24 -4.98
C MET A 107 -10.96 -24.37 -4.43
N VAL A 108 -11.78 -25.23 -5.03
CA VAL A 108 -13.15 -25.50 -4.58
C VAL A 108 -13.11 -26.59 -3.52
N GLN A 109 -13.14 -26.23 -2.24
CA GLN A 109 -13.35 -27.21 -1.18
C GLN A 109 -14.78 -27.76 -1.27
N PRO A 110 -14.99 -29.08 -1.39
CA PRO A 110 -16.34 -29.64 -1.32
C PRO A 110 -16.89 -29.44 0.10
N GLU A 111 -18.04 -28.78 0.22
CA GLU A 111 -18.74 -28.46 1.49
C GLU A 111 -18.93 -29.65 2.44
N LYS A 112 -18.80 -30.89 1.95
CA LYS A 112 -19.01 -32.14 2.70
C LYS A 112 -18.05 -32.40 3.88
N TYR A 113 -17.03 -31.57 4.11
CA TYR A 113 -16.13 -31.71 5.25
C TYR A 113 -16.22 -30.57 6.29
N ALA A 114 -17.04 -29.55 6.07
CA ALA A 114 -17.24 -28.48 7.06
C ALA A 114 -17.99 -28.98 8.32
N ASP A 115 -18.85 -30.00 8.18
CA ASP A 115 -19.71 -30.48 9.27
C ASP A 115 -19.08 -31.56 10.16
N LYS A 116 -17.85 -32.03 9.89
CA LYS A 116 -17.23 -33.13 10.68
C LYS A 116 -16.21 -32.68 11.73
N MET A 117 -15.99 -31.38 11.91
CA MET A 117 -15.12 -30.85 12.98
C MET A 117 -15.89 -30.27 14.18
N ASN A 118 -17.22 -30.47 14.27
CA ASN A 118 -18.03 -30.04 15.41
C ASN A 118 -19.00 -31.15 15.90
N ALA A 119 -18.52 -32.39 16.03
CA ALA A 119 -19.26 -33.49 16.66
C ALA A 119 -18.35 -34.34 17.55
#